data_AF-A0A7S4UVM2-F1
#
_entry.id   AF-A0A7S4UVM2-F1
#
_cell.length_a   1.000
_cell.length_b   1.000
_cell.length_c   1.000
_cell.angle_alpha   90.00
_cell.angle_beta   90.00
_cell.angle_gamma   90.00
#
_symmetry.space_group_name_H-M   'P 1'
#
loop_
_entity.id
_entity.type
_entity.pdbx_description
1 polymer ?
#
loop_
_entity_poly.entity_id
_entity_poly.type
_entity_poly.pdbx_seq_one_letter_code
_entity_poly.pdbx_strand_id
1 'polypeptide(L)'
;SGPAAGSLRAQPEGHFRRSSSISAARRELTCGHLAALFPDGRIPISNEAVLRTSQRAWVGEEIDEREQRDRGKQAEKIREAWLPATRREISLDYLQKLCGEGGLPITEDTVTRVMDQGWVLRAVEAREKAALAAVRKDQAELNSISAFVSRTRAVPTDGHGDWYECDLPRDLAAADLSKALELARRHPDDLRAQETVCQVLARAASKPLHLDAGPANFACVGLASGEGLAVVMAAMRHHCSAARLQWRACQALWHITDTAASARAAEAAGAVEALVSAMLRFPGQKSLQWAAIAALVNIAKHREKVPLRHHLREAIGVAASALKNFQRDLGIQSGACTLLWHLATEEPLALASHPGLRGLVEHASAVGSREARWLLECVRWQSPAEEHIARGGGRQRWGQWAAGRHAAV
;
A
#
# COMPACT_ATOMS: atom_id res chain seq x y z
N SER A 1 36.88 38.43 -20.65
CA SER A 1 36.94 37.24 -19.79
C SER A 1 35.53 36.84 -19.39
N GLY A 2 34.98 35.81 -20.07
CA GLY A 2 33.84 34.97 -19.67
C GLY A 2 32.45 35.57 -19.43
N PRO A 3 31.42 35.11 -20.18
CA PRO A 3 30.06 35.04 -19.67
C PRO A 3 29.65 33.60 -19.30
N ALA A 4 29.02 33.54 -18.13
CA ALA A 4 28.18 32.52 -17.51
C ALA A 4 27.80 31.26 -18.32
N ALA A 5 28.15 30.10 -17.74
CA ALA A 5 27.57 28.80 -18.05
C ALA A 5 26.18 28.67 -17.39
N GLY A 6 25.13 28.66 -18.23
CA GLY A 6 23.77 28.30 -17.86
C GLY A 6 23.49 26.83 -18.18
N SER A 7 23.28 26.05 -17.13
CA SER A 7 22.89 24.65 -17.12
C SER A 7 21.50 24.42 -17.73
N LEU A 8 21.38 23.46 -18.66
CA LEU A 8 20.11 22.82 -19.02
C LEU A 8 20.29 21.31 -18.98
N ARG A 9 20.05 20.79 -17.78
CA ARG A 9 19.92 19.37 -17.46
C ARG A 9 18.56 18.90 -17.99
N ALA A 10 18.56 17.92 -18.89
CA ALA A 10 17.35 17.28 -19.38
C ALA A 10 16.59 16.58 -18.25
N GLN A 11 15.31 16.91 -18.09
CA GLN A 11 14.34 16.11 -17.33
C GLN A 11 13.45 15.34 -18.33
N PRO A 12 13.20 14.04 -18.14
CA PRO A 12 12.23 13.29 -18.92
C PRO A 12 10.88 13.30 -18.18
N GLU A 13 10.08 14.34 -18.35
CA GLU A 13 8.66 14.30 -17.97
C GLU A 13 7.81 14.01 -19.20
N GLY A 14 7.58 12.71 -19.43
CA GLY A 14 6.69 12.19 -20.46
C GLY A 14 5.22 12.39 -20.07
N HIS A 15 4.73 13.63 -20.17
CA HIS A 15 3.30 13.88 -20.30
C HIS A 15 2.86 13.54 -21.72
N PHE A 16 2.47 12.27 -21.93
CA PHE A 16 1.70 11.84 -23.09
C PHE A 16 0.37 12.60 -23.12
N ARG A 17 0.34 13.77 -23.78
CA ARG A 17 -0.91 14.41 -24.19
C ARG A 17 -1.63 13.44 -25.13
N ARG A 18 -2.77 12.88 -24.68
CA ARG A 18 -3.68 12.13 -25.54
C ARG A 18 -4.06 13.01 -26.73
N SER A 19 -3.47 12.76 -27.89
CA SER A 19 -3.86 13.42 -29.12
C SER A 19 -5.25 12.92 -29.50
N SER A 20 -6.22 13.83 -29.56
CA SER A 20 -7.65 13.50 -29.68
C SER A 20 -8.09 13.10 -31.10
N SER A 21 -7.15 12.84 -32.01
CA SER A 21 -7.44 12.51 -33.40
C SER A 21 -6.71 11.27 -33.85
N ILE A 22 -7.43 10.34 -34.48
CA ILE A 22 -6.90 9.12 -35.12
C ILE A 22 -5.73 9.48 -36.05
N SER A 23 -5.82 10.61 -36.75
CA SER A 23 -4.76 11.09 -37.64
C SER A 23 -3.46 11.41 -36.89
N ALA A 24 -3.56 11.95 -35.67
CA ALA A 24 -2.39 12.23 -34.84
C ALA A 24 -1.75 10.94 -34.31
N ALA A 25 -2.57 9.94 -33.90
CA ALA A 25 -2.07 8.63 -33.49
C ALA A 25 -1.39 7.86 -34.64
N ARG A 26 -1.96 7.94 -35.85
CA ARG A 26 -1.34 7.37 -37.07
C ARG A 26 0.00 8.02 -37.37
N ARG A 27 0.07 9.35 -37.28
CA ARG A 27 1.32 10.11 -37.50
C ARG A 27 2.37 9.73 -36.47
N GLU A 28 2.01 9.67 -35.19
CA GLU A 28 2.92 9.29 -34.10
C GLU A 28 3.52 7.88 -34.32
N LEU A 29 2.68 6.88 -34.60
CA LEU A 29 3.16 5.51 -34.88
C LEU A 29 4.03 5.45 -36.14
N THR A 30 3.65 6.18 -37.19
CA THR A 30 4.41 6.21 -38.44
C THR A 30 5.77 6.85 -38.24
N CYS A 31 5.85 7.98 -37.55
CA CYS A 31 7.12 8.63 -37.20
C CYS A 31 7.99 7.71 -36.33
N GLY A 32 7.42 7.04 -35.33
CA GLY A 32 8.15 6.08 -34.49
C GLY A 32 8.70 4.88 -35.27
N HIS A 33 7.90 4.32 -36.19
CA HIS A 33 8.32 3.21 -37.03
C HIS A 33 9.42 3.61 -38.02
N LEU A 34 9.29 4.78 -38.66
CA LEU A 34 10.29 5.31 -39.57
C LEU A 34 11.60 5.64 -38.83
N ALA A 35 11.53 6.18 -37.62
CA ALA A 35 12.71 6.42 -36.79
C ALA A 35 13.41 5.11 -36.37
N ALA A 36 12.65 4.03 -36.13
CA ALA A 36 13.21 2.72 -35.79
C ALA A 36 13.88 2.03 -37.00
N LEU A 37 13.30 2.18 -38.21
CA LEU A 37 13.86 1.61 -39.44
C LEU A 37 15.03 2.43 -39.99
N PHE A 38 14.99 3.75 -39.80
CA PHE A 38 15.94 4.72 -40.34
C PHE A 38 16.43 5.65 -39.24
N PRO A 39 17.32 5.18 -38.34
CA PRO A 39 17.81 5.97 -37.22
C PRO A 39 18.55 7.24 -37.66
N ASP A 40 19.16 7.23 -38.85
CA ASP A 40 19.84 8.40 -39.43
C ASP A 40 18.88 9.39 -40.11
N GLY A 41 17.56 9.13 -40.06
CA GLY A 41 16.53 9.97 -40.66
C GLY A 41 16.48 9.91 -42.19
N ARG A 42 17.18 8.94 -42.80
CA ARG A 42 17.34 8.81 -44.25
C ARG A 42 16.97 7.43 -44.76
N ILE A 43 16.27 7.39 -45.90
CA ILE A 43 15.86 6.18 -46.60
C ILE A 43 16.95 5.83 -47.63
N PRO A 44 17.53 4.62 -47.57
CA PRO A 44 18.55 4.19 -48.51
C PRO A 44 17.98 4.09 -49.93
N ILE A 45 18.79 4.43 -50.93
CA ILE A 45 18.42 4.34 -52.34
C ILE A 45 18.19 2.87 -52.69
N SER A 46 16.95 2.50 -53.00
CA SER A 46 16.63 1.12 -53.33
C SER A 46 17.12 0.75 -54.74
N ASN A 47 17.53 -0.51 -54.93
CA ASN A 47 17.88 -1.03 -56.26
C ASN A 47 16.75 -0.86 -57.27
N GLU A 48 15.50 -0.86 -56.82
CA GLU A 48 14.34 -0.65 -57.68
C GLU A 48 14.24 0.82 -58.16
N ALA A 49 14.51 1.80 -57.28
CA ALA A 49 14.56 3.21 -57.66
C ALA A 49 15.66 3.46 -58.70
N VAL A 50 16.80 2.78 -58.54
CA VAL A 50 17.91 2.80 -59.51
C VAL A 50 17.46 2.22 -60.85
N LEU A 51 16.79 1.06 -60.85
CA LEU A 51 16.31 0.40 -62.06
C LEU A 51 15.24 1.22 -62.80
N ARG A 52 14.32 1.87 -62.08
CA ARG A 52 13.33 2.76 -62.72
C ARG A 52 13.99 4.01 -63.32
N THR A 53 15.00 4.54 -62.63
CA THR A 53 15.75 5.71 -63.11
C THR A 53 16.55 5.35 -64.36
N SER A 54 17.13 4.15 -64.40
CA SER A 54 17.96 3.65 -65.52
C SER A 54 17.20 3.41 -66.83
N GLN A 55 15.87 3.38 -66.75
CA GLN A 55 14.96 3.27 -67.89
C GLN A 55 14.53 4.63 -68.46
N ARG A 56 14.88 5.77 -67.82
CA ARG A 56 14.50 7.10 -68.31
C ARG A 56 15.31 7.50 -69.55
N ALA A 57 14.68 8.26 -70.45
CA ALA A 57 15.27 8.67 -71.73
C ALA A 57 16.60 9.44 -71.57
N TRP A 58 16.67 10.37 -70.60
CA TRP A 58 17.87 11.15 -70.33
C TRP A 58 19.09 10.30 -69.94
N VAL A 59 18.89 9.10 -69.36
CA VAL A 59 20.01 8.19 -69.05
C VAL A 59 20.62 7.65 -70.34
N GLY A 60 19.80 7.45 -71.39
CA GLY A 60 20.29 7.12 -72.72
C GLY A 60 21.10 8.26 -73.32
N GLU A 61 20.59 9.49 -73.23
CA GLU A 61 21.27 10.70 -73.72
C GLU A 61 22.63 10.91 -73.04
N GLU A 62 22.71 10.74 -71.71
CA GLU A 62 23.96 10.84 -70.95
C GLU A 62 24.97 9.73 -71.33
N ILE A 63 24.49 8.52 -71.67
CA ILE A 63 25.36 7.45 -72.18
C ILE A 63 25.90 7.83 -73.55
N ASP A 64 25.04 8.31 -74.45
CA ASP A 64 25.44 8.73 -75.80
C ASP A 64 26.48 9.87 -75.73
N GLU A 65 26.31 10.83 -74.82
CA GLU A 65 27.27 11.90 -74.57
C GLU A 65 28.61 11.41 -73.99
N ARG A 66 28.58 10.41 -73.11
CA ARG A 66 29.79 9.77 -72.58
C ARG A 66 30.52 8.97 -73.66
N GLU A 67 29.78 8.20 -74.46
CA GLU A 67 30.33 7.48 -75.61
C GLU A 67 30.95 8.43 -76.64
N GLN A 68 30.31 9.56 -76.94
CA GLN A 68 30.86 10.58 -77.84
C GLN A 68 32.16 11.19 -77.29
N ARG A 69 32.25 11.42 -75.97
CA ARG A 69 33.48 11.86 -75.30
C ARG A 69 34.60 10.81 -75.37
N ASP A 70 34.27 9.53 -75.25
CA ASP A 70 35.24 8.44 -75.20
C ASP A 70 35.65 7.89 -76.58
N ARG A 71 34.84 8.10 -77.63
CA ARG A 71 35.19 7.82 -79.04
C ARG A 71 36.46 8.56 -79.49
N GLY A 72 36.85 9.64 -78.81
CA GLY A 72 38.13 10.32 -79.03
C GLY A 72 39.36 9.60 -78.46
N LYS A 73 39.19 8.53 -77.66
CA LYS A 73 40.29 7.89 -76.90
C LYS A 73 40.51 6.41 -77.19
N GLN A 74 39.52 5.63 -77.64
CA GLN A 74 39.73 4.24 -78.07
C GLN A 74 38.50 3.72 -78.84
N ALA A 75 38.66 3.51 -80.16
CA ALA A 75 37.53 3.25 -81.07
C ALA A 75 37.21 1.76 -81.33
N GLU A 76 37.83 0.79 -80.66
CA GLU A 76 37.56 -0.63 -80.95
C GLU A 76 37.28 -1.47 -79.72
N LYS A 77 36.02 -1.96 -79.67
CA LYS A 77 35.36 -2.91 -78.75
C LYS A 77 34.54 -2.27 -77.63
N ILE A 78 33.36 -1.78 -77.99
CA ILE A 78 32.24 -1.68 -77.04
C ILE A 78 31.17 -2.67 -77.51
N ARG A 79 31.01 -3.76 -76.77
CA ARG A 79 29.97 -4.78 -76.98
C ARG A 79 28.72 -4.41 -76.18
N GLU A 80 27.55 -4.75 -76.73
CA GLU A 80 26.19 -4.53 -76.17
C GLU A 80 25.98 -5.02 -74.71
N ALA A 81 26.88 -5.84 -74.18
CA ALA A 81 26.79 -6.40 -72.83
C ALA A 81 27.01 -5.38 -71.67
N TRP A 82 27.54 -4.19 -71.94
CA TRP A 82 27.87 -3.19 -70.89
C TRP A 82 26.72 -2.21 -70.58
N LEU A 83 25.79 -2.00 -71.52
CA LEU A 83 24.70 -1.02 -71.43
C LEU A 83 23.83 -1.12 -70.15
N PRO A 84 23.42 -2.30 -69.67
CA PRO A 84 22.63 -2.40 -68.44
C PRO A 84 23.39 -1.99 -67.17
N ALA A 85 24.71 -2.24 -67.14
CA ALA A 85 25.56 -1.89 -66.00
C ALA A 85 25.82 -0.38 -65.96
N THR A 86 26.13 0.24 -67.11
CA THR A 86 26.36 1.69 -67.23
C THR A 86 25.11 2.50 -66.93
N ARG A 87 23.93 2.06 -67.42
CA ARG A 87 22.64 2.68 -67.09
C ARG A 87 22.37 2.66 -65.59
N ARG A 88 22.70 1.54 -64.93
CA ARG A 88 22.56 1.41 -63.47
C ARG A 88 23.52 2.33 -62.73
N GLU A 89 24.76 2.44 -63.18
CA GLU A 89 25.80 3.29 -62.58
C GLU A 89 25.46 4.78 -62.70
N ILE A 90 25.08 5.26 -63.88
CA ILE A 90 24.66 6.65 -64.10
C ILE A 90 23.44 6.99 -63.25
N SER A 91 22.50 6.06 -63.14
CA SER A 91 21.31 6.23 -62.30
C SER A 91 21.65 6.26 -60.81
N LEU A 92 22.58 5.42 -60.36
CA LEU A 92 23.08 5.43 -58.99
C LEU A 92 23.77 6.75 -58.67
N ASP A 93 24.71 7.20 -59.52
CA ASP A 93 25.45 8.45 -59.36
C ASP A 93 24.50 9.66 -59.34
N TYR A 94 23.52 9.69 -60.24
CA TYR A 94 22.51 10.74 -60.27
C TYR A 94 21.63 10.76 -59.01
N LEU A 95 21.16 9.59 -58.56
CA LEU A 95 20.37 9.48 -57.34
C LEU A 95 21.21 9.83 -56.10
N GLN A 96 22.48 9.44 -56.04
CA GLN A 96 23.39 9.82 -54.97
C GLN A 96 23.65 11.34 -54.94
N LYS A 97 23.83 11.97 -56.11
CA LYS A 97 23.98 13.43 -56.21
C LYS A 97 22.73 14.19 -55.76
N LEU A 98 21.54 13.69 -56.10
CA LEU A 98 20.28 14.30 -55.68
C LEU A 98 19.99 14.11 -54.18
N CYS A 99 20.37 12.98 -53.60
CA CYS A 99 20.02 12.61 -52.23
C CYS A 99 21.12 12.97 -51.20
N GLY A 100 22.33 13.26 -51.66
CA GLY A 100 23.53 13.40 -50.82
C GLY A 100 24.02 12.05 -50.27
N GLU A 101 25.17 12.08 -49.59
CA GLU A 101 25.71 10.91 -48.88
C GLU A 101 24.71 10.46 -47.80
N GLY A 102 24.15 9.25 -47.96
CA GLY A 102 23.28 8.62 -46.95
C GLY A 102 21.80 8.45 -47.30
N GLY A 103 21.34 8.87 -48.49
CA GLY A 103 19.96 8.60 -48.96
C GLY A 103 18.94 9.73 -48.74
N LEU A 104 17.67 9.47 -49.08
CA LEU A 104 16.60 10.48 -49.10
C LEU A 104 16.13 10.85 -47.69
N PRO A 105 16.01 12.15 -47.33
CA PRO A 105 15.45 12.52 -46.03
C PRO A 105 14.00 12.06 -45.92
N ILE A 106 13.60 11.62 -44.72
CA ILE A 106 12.19 11.34 -44.43
C ILE A 106 11.41 12.67 -44.45
N THR A 107 10.68 12.91 -45.54
CA THR A 107 9.81 14.08 -45.69
C THR A 107 8.43 13.82 -45.11
N GLU A 108 7.67 14.89 -44.84
CA GLU A 108 6.27 14.81 -44.40
C GLU A 108 5.39 14.05 -45.41
N ASP A 109 5.70 14.13 -46.71
CA ASP A 109 5.03 13.36 -47.76
C ASP A 109 5.29 11.85 -47.61
N THR A 110 6.51 11.45 -47.25
CA THR A 110 6.82 10.05 -46.95
C THR A 110 6.09 9.58 -45.69
N VAL A 111 6.02 10.41 -44.65
CA VAL A 111 5.21 10.12 -43.46
C VAL A 111 3.73 9.94 -43.83
N THR A 112 3.17 10.83 -44.66
CA THR A 112 1.77 10.76 -45.11
C THR A 112 1.49 9.49 -45.91
N ARG A 113 2.36 9.14 -46.88
CA ARG A 113 2.22 7.91 -47.67
C ARG A 113 2.30 6.64 -46.83
N VAL A 114 3.15 6.63 -45.79
CA VAL A 114 3.25 5.49 -44.89
C VAL A 114 2.05 5.44 -43.94
N MET A 115 1.54 6.59 -43.49
CA MET A 115 0.32 6.70 -42.68
C MET A 115 -0.90 6.08 -43.37
N ASP A 116 -0.98 6.18 -44.70
CA ASP A 116 -2.06 5.61 -45.51
C ASP A 116 -1.90 4.10 -45.78
N GLN A 117 -0.76 3.50 -45.38
CA GLN A 117 -0.59 2.05 -45.51
C GLN A 117 -1.49 1.31 -44.51
N GLY A 118 -2.17 0.27 -44.99
CA GLY A 118 -3.14 -0.47 -44.18
C GLY A 118 -2.58 -1.11 -42.90
N TRP A 119 -1.26 -1.28 -42.77
CA TRP A 119 -0.66 -1.78 -41.53
C TRP A 119 -0.69 -0.73 -40.40
N VAL A 120 -0.54 0.57 -40.71
CA VAL A 120 -0.61 1.65 -39.71
C VAL A 120 -2.02 1.73 -39.14
N LEU A 121 -3.03 1.62 -40.02
CA LEU A 121 -4.44 1.57 -39.63
C LEU A 121 -4.71 0.41 -38.67
N ARG A 122 -4.28 -0.82 -39.03
CA ARG A 122 -4.42 -2.01 -38.18
C ARG A 122 -3.68 -1.87 -36.85
N ALA A 123 -2.52 -1.21 -36.83
CA ALA A 123 -1.74 -1.00 -35.60
C ALA A 123 -2.44 -0.03 -34.65
N VAL A 124 -3.00 1.08 -35.16
CA VAL A 124 -3.82 2.01 -34.37
C VAL A 124 -5.07 1.30 -33.84
N GLU A 125 -5.79 0.58 -34.70
CA GLU A 125 -6.99 -0.16 -34.30
C GLU A 125 -6.68 -1.22 -33.24
N ALA A 126 -5.55 -1.92 -33.35
CA ALA A 126 -5.11 -2.89 -32.34
C ALA A 126 -4.78 -2.21 -31.00
N ARG A 127 -4.09 -1.06 -31.02
CA ARG A 127 -3.80 -0.25 -29.82
C ARG A 127 -5.09 0.24 -29.15
N GLU A 128 -6.03 0.77 -29.92
CA GLU A 128 -7.32 1.24 -29.42
C GLU A 128 -8.17 0.08 -28.86
N LYS A 129 -8.21 -1.07 -29.55
CA LYS A 129 -8.90 -2.27 -29.08
C LYS A 129 -8.30 -2.80 -27.78
N ALA A 130 -6.97 -2.80 -27.65
CA ALA A 130 -6.30 -3.19 -26.41
C ALA A 130 -6.61 -2.22 -25.26
N ALA A 131 -6.59 -0.90 -25.53
CA ALA A 131 -6.96 0.12 -24.55
C ALA A 131 -8.43 -0.03 -24.09
N LEU A 132 -9.36 -0.25 -25.03
CA LEU A 132 -10.77 -0.51 -24.71
C LEU A 132 -10.94 -1.80 -23.91
N ALA A 133 -10.20 -2.86 -24.22
CA ALA A 133 -10.22 -4.10 -23.46
C ALA A 133 -9.73 -3.90 -22.02
N ALA A 134 -8.67 -3.11 -21.81
CA ALA A 134 -8.18 -2.74 -20.48
C ALA A 134 -9.26 -1.97 -19.69
N VAL A 135 -9.87 -0.94 -20.29
CA VAL A 135 -10.95 -0.17 -19.64
C VAL A 135 -12.15 -1.06 -19.29
N ARG A 136 -12.53 -2.00 -20.18
CA ARG A 136 -13.61 -2.96 -19.89
C ARG A 136 -13.26 -3.89 -18.74
N LYS A 137 -12.01 -4.32 -18.64
CA LYS A 137 -11.53 -5.13 -17.52
C LYS A 137 -11.61 -4.35 -16.21
N ASP A 138 -11.12 -3.11 -16.18
CA ASP A 138 -11.19 -2.24 -15.01
C ASP A 138 -12.64 -1.98 -14.59
N GLN A 139 -13.54 -1.75 -15.56
CA GLN A 139 -14.97 -1.58 -15.31
C GLN A 139 -15.62 -2.87 -14.78
N ALA A 140 -15.22 -4.04 -15.29
CA ALA A 140 -15.71 -5.32 -14.79
C ALA A 140 -15.24 -5.58 -13.34
N GLU A 141 -14.00 -5.22 -13.00
CA GLU A 141 -13.50 -5.27 -11.62
C GLU A 141 -14.27 -4.31 -10.70
N LEU A 142 -14.53 -3.08 -11.14
CA LEU A 142 -15.37 -2.11 -10.42
C LEU A 142 -16.79 -2.64 -10.22
N ASN A 143 -17.40 -3.22 -11.26
CA ASN A 143 -18.73 -3.81 -11.17
C ASN A 143 -18.74 -5.02 -10.22
N SER A 144 -17.69 -5.84 -10.22
CA SER A 144 -17.54 -6.96 -9.27
C SER A 144 -17.44 -6.45 -7.83
N ILE A 145 -16.67 -5.39 -7.58
CA ILE A 145 -16.58 -4.75 -6.27
C ILE A 145 -17.95 -4.17 -5.86
N SER A 146 -18.61 -3.45 -6.77
CA SER A 146 -19.95 -2.90 -6.53
C SER A 146 -21.00 -3.98 -6.27
N ALA A 147 -20.93 -5.12 -6.96
CA ALA A 147 -21.80 -6.26 -6.73
C ALA A 147 -21.50 -6.93 -5.39
N PHE A 148 -20.23 -7.07 -5.00
CA PHE A 148 -19.85 -7.52 -3.66
C PHE A 148 -20.43 -6.60 -2.59
N VAL A 149 -20.24 -5.29 -2.75
CA VAL A 149 -20.81 -4.26 -1.86
C VAL A 149 -22.33 -4.32 -1.82
N SER A 150 -23.00 -4.49 -2.96
CA SER A 150 -24.46 -4.55 -3.02
C SER A 150 -25.01 -5.79 -2.32
N ARG A 151 -24.34 -6.94 -2.47
CA ARG A 151 -24.67 -8.18 -1.74
C ARG A 151 -24.45 -8.01 -0.24
N THR A 152 -23.36 -7.37 0.17
CA THR A 152 -23.09 -7.11 1.60
C THR A 152 -23.92 -5.95 2.18
N ARG A 153 -24.58 -5.15 1.33
CA ARG A 153 -25.51 -4.05 1.68
C ARG A 153 -26.99 -4.46 1.66
N ALA A 154 -27.34 -5.72 1.39
CA ALA A 154 -28.73 -6.15 1.43
C ALA A 154 -29.27 -6.01 2.87
N VAL A 155 -30.31 -5.18 3.03
CA VAL A 155 -30.99 -4.92 4.30
C VAL A 155 -31.72 -6.20 4.73
N PRO A 156 -31.62 -6.65 5.99
CA PRO A 156 -32.49 -7.72 6.48
C PRO A 156 -33.96 -7.27 6.36
N THR A 157 -34.81 -8.14 5.81
CA THR A 157 -36.25 -7.85 5.60
C THR A 157 -37.05 -7.76 6.91
N ASP A 158 -36.40 -7.87 8.07
CA ASP A 158 -37.04 -7.95 9.39
C ASP A 158 -37.41 -6.58 9.99
N GLY A 159 -37.07 -5.47 9.32
CA GLY A 159 -37.47 -4.13 9.74
C GLY A 159 -36.79 -3.65 11.03
N HIS A 160 -35.82 -4.39 11.55
CA HIS A 160 -34.92 -3.91 12.60
C HIS A 160 -33.82 -3.09 11.96
N GLY A 161 -34.17 -1.84 11.62
CA GLY A 161 -33.24 -0.82 11.18
C GLY A 161 -32.06 -0.73 12.14
N ASP A 162 -30.89 -1.13 11.62
CA ASP A 162 -29.52 -0.69 11.98
C ASP A 162 -28.47 -1.76 11.66
N TRP A 163 -28.85 -2.99 11.29
CA TRP A 163 -27.91 -4.11 11.25
C TRP A 163 -27.66 -4.63 9.82
N TYR A 164 -26.53 -4.24 9.24
CA TYR A 164 -25.94 -4.97 8.12
C TYR A 164 -25.04 -6.07 8.69
N GLU A 165 -25.46 -7.33 8.63
CA GLU A 165 -24.50 -8.43 8.62
C GLU A 165 -24.04 -8.60 7.18
N CYS A 166 -22.75 -8.34 6.91
CA CYS A 166 -22.20 -8.80 5.65
C CYS A 166 -22.37 -10.32 5.60
N ASP A 167 -23.18 -10.80 4.66
CA ASP A 167 -23.40 -12.22 4.42
C ASP A 167 -22.13 -12.81 3.78
N LEU A 168 -21.14 -13.01 4.65
CA LEU A 168 -19.82 -13.49 4.28
C LEU A 168 -19.88 -15.01 4.15
N PRO A 169 -19.30 -15.57 3.08
CA PRO A 169 -19.15 -17.02 2.95
C PRO A 169 -18.54 -17.62 4.23
N ARG A 170 -18.95 -18.85 4.57
CA ARG A 170 -18.35 -19.58 5.71
C ARG A 170 -16.84 -19.69 5.56
N ASP A 171 -16.38 -19.91 4.34
CA ASP A 171 -14.97 -19.95 3.98
C ASP A 171 -14.61 -18.71 3.15
N LEU A 172 -13.97 -17.75 3.82
CA LEU A 172 -13.52 -16.52 3.19
C LEU A 172 -12.23 -16.80 2.41
N ALA A 173 -12.24 -16.56 1.10
CA ALA A 173 -11.04 -16.66 0.28
C ALA A 173 -10.15 -15.41 0.43
N ALA A 174 -8.83 -15.60 0.33
CA ALA A 174 -7.87 -14.49 0.33
C ALA A 174 -8.17 -13.44 -0.75
N ALA A 175 -8.67 -13.88 -1.91
CA ALA A 175 -9.07 -12.98 -2.99
C ALA A 175 -10.24 -12.05 -2.62
N ASP A 176 -11.18 -12.53 -1.79
CA ASP A 176 -12.30 -11.70 -1.35
C ASP A 176 -11.87 -10.72 -0.27
N LEU A 177 -10.95 -11.12 0.60
CA LEU A 177 -10.29 -10.20 1.53
C LEU A 177 -9.54 -9.09 0.78
N SER A 178 -8.76 -9.42 -0.26
CA SER A 178 -8.06 -8.42 -1.08
C SER A 178 -9.02 -7.42 -1.73
N LYS A 179 -10.19 -7.87 -2.22
CA LYS A 179 -11.22 -6.98 -2.77
C LYS A 179 -11.80 -6.05 -1.70
N ALA A 180 -12.04 -6.54 -0.48
CA ALA A 180 -12.52 -5.73 0.62
C ALA A 180 -11.49 -4.67 1.06
N LEU A 181 -10.21 -5.03 1.06
CA LEU A 181 -9.11 -4.09 1.32
C LEU A 181 -9.03 -3.00 0.25
N GLU A 182 -9.15 -3.37 -1.03
CA GLU A 182 -9.14 -2.41 -2.14
C GLU A 182 -10.34 -1.47 -2.09
N LEU A 183 -11.53 -1.99 -1.77
CA LEU A 183 -12.72 -1.17 -1.55
C LEU A 183 -12.48 -0.12 -0.46
N ALA A 184 -11.92 -0.51 0.68
CA ALA A 184 -11.64 0.41 1.77
C ALA A 184 -10.58 1.46 1.40
N ARG A 185 -9.57 1.11 0.60
CA ARG A 185 -8.58 2.09 0.11
C ARG A 185 -9.19 3.12 -0.83
N ARG A 186 -10.10 2.70 -1.71
CA ARG A 186 -10.77 3.60 -2.66
C ARG A 186 -11.79 4.53 -2.01
N HIS A 187 -12.35 4.11 -0.88
CA HIS A 187 -13.41 4.84 -0.19
C HIS A 187 -13.08 5.05 1.30
N PRO A 188 -12.02 5.81 1.64
CA PRO A 188 -11.65 6.06 3.03
C PRO A 188 -12.76 6.75 3.83
N ASP A 189 -13.53 7.63 3.17
CA ASP A 189 -14.60 8.42 3.79
C ASP A 189 -15.93 7.64 3.92
N ASP A 190 -16.09 6.51 3.20
CA ASP A 190 -17.31 5.70 3.30
C ASP A 190 -17.24 4.82 4.55
N LEU A 191 -17.90 5.27 5.61
CA LEU A 191 -18.01 4.56 6.89
C LEU A 191 -18.42 3.10 6.71
N ARG A 192 -19.32 2.80 5.76
CA ARG A 192 -19.80 1.43 5.54
C ARG A 192 -18.72 0.57 4.91
N ALA A 193 -17.99 1.09 3.94
CA ALA A 193 -16.86 0.38 3.33
C ALA A 193 -15.79 0.06 4.38
N GLN A 194 -15.48 1.03 5.25
CA GLN A 194 -14.52 0.85 6.33
C GLN A 194 -15.01 -0.16 7.39
N GLU A 195 -16.29 -0.14 7.72
CA GLU A 195 -16.84 -1.11 8.67
C GLU A 195 -16.85 -2.53 8.09
N THR A 196 -17.26 -2.69 6.83
CA THR A 196 -17.25 -3.97 6.12
C THR A 196 -15.85 -4.57 6.10
N VAL A 197 -14.82 -3.79 5.77
CA VAL A 197 -13.46 -4.34 5.75
C VAL A 197 -12.99 -4.76 7.14
N CYS A 198 -13.32 -4.01 8.21
CA CYS A 198 -13.01 -4.42 9.57
C CYS A 198 -13.71 -5.73 9.95
N GLN A 199 -14.98 -5.91 9.57
CA GLN A 199 -15.71 -7.16 9.79
C GLN A 199 -15.09 -8.34 9.01
N VAL A 200 -14.76 -8.13 7.74
CA VAL A 200 -14.11 -9.15 6.90
C VAL A 200 -12.76 -9.55 7.49
N LEU A 201 -11.96 -8.58 7.94
CA LEU A 201 -10.67 -8.82 8.59
C LEU A 201 -10.80 -9.58 9.91
N ALA A 202 -11.76 -9.20 10.75
CA ALA A 202 -12.04 -9.92 11.99
C ALA A 202 -12.36 -11.39 11.70
N ARG A 203 -13.18 -11.66 10.69
CA ARG A 203 -13.53 -13.04 10.30
C ARG A 203 -12.34 -13.78 9.69
N ALA A 204 -11.58 -13.12 8.81
CA ALA A 204 -10.39 -13.68 8.18
C ALA A 204 -9.34 -14.13 9.21
N ALA A 205 -9.18 -13.36 10.29
CA ALA A 205 -8.22 -13.65 11.35
C ALA A 205 -8.80 -14.48 12.50
N SER A 206 -10.12 -14.73 12.52
CA SER A 206 -10.78 -15.39 13.65
C SER A 206 -10.41 -16.86 13.85
N LYS A 207 -9.97 -17.55 12.78
CA LYS A 207 -9.51 -18.94 12.83
C LYS A 207 -8.00 -18.96 13.15
N PRO A 208 -7.60 -19.37 14.36
CA PRO A 208 -6.19 -19.46 14.73
C PRO A 208 -5.44 -20.42 13.80
N LEU A 209 -4.20 -20.07 13.44
CA LEU A 209 -3.37 -20.90 12.54
C LEU A 209 -3.11 -22.31 13.07
N HIS A 210 -3.17 -22.52 14.39
CA HIS A 210 -2.99 -23.84 15.00
C HIS A 210 -4.23 -24.74 14.89
N LEU A 211 -5.42 -24.19 14.62
CA LEU A 211 -6.65 -24.95 14.38
C LEU A 211 -6.88 -25.21 12.89
N ASP A 212 -6.44 -24.30 12.02
CA ASP A 212 -6.53 -24.43 10.57
C ASP A 212 -5.24 -23.90 9.93
N ALA A 213 -4.30 -24.82 9.69
CA ALA A 213 -3.04 -24.53 8.99
C ALA A 213 -3.19 -24.62 7.46
N GLY A 214 -4.42 -24.62 6.94
CA GLY A 214 -4.67 -24.64 5.51
C GLY A 214 -4.05 -23.43 4.80
N PRO A 215 -3.59 -23.58 3.56
CA PRO A 215 -2.95 -22.49 2.80
C PRO A 215 -3.87 -21.28 2.62
N ALA A 216 -5.19 -21.50 2.59
CA ALA A 216 -6.18 -20.43 2.52
C ALA A 216 -6.25 -19.59 3.80
N ASN A 217 -6.24 -20.22 4.98
CA ASN A 217 -6.24 -19.50 6.26
C ASN A 217 -4.92 -18.76 6.46
N PHE A 218 -3.80 -19.39 6.12
CA PHE A 218 -2.48 -18.76 6.18
C PHE A 218 -2.42 -17.49 5.31
N ALA A 219 -2.93 -17.55 4.07
CA ALA A 219 -3.01 -16.39 3.19
C ALA A 219 -3.91 -15.28 3.76
N CYS A 220 -5.05 -15.62 4.34
CA CYS A 220 -5.96 -14.66 4.97
C CYS A 220 -5.32 -13.95 6.16
N VAL A 221 -4.71 -14.70 7.08
CA VAL A 221 -4.02 -14.15 8.26
C VAL A 221 -2.81 -13.30 7.84
N GLY A 222 -2.07 -13.72 6.82
CA GLY A 222 -0.95 -12.96 6.25
C GLY A 222 -1.40 -11.61 5.68
N LEU A 223 -2.46 -11.60 4.86
CA LEU A 223 -3.05 -10.37 4.33
C LEU A 223 -3.60 -9.48 5.44
N ALA A 224 -4.27 -10.06 6.45
CA ALA A 224 -4.83 -9.32 7.57
C ALA A 224 -3.75 -8.66 8.43
N SER A 225 -2.65 -9.36 8.69
CA SER A 225 -1.53 -8.87 9.53
C SER A 225 -0.62 -7.88 8.80
N GLY A 226 -0.61 -7.90 7.46
CA GLY A 226 0.11 -6.93 6.63
C GLY A 226 -0.78 -5.77 6.19
N GLU A 227 -1.36 -5.89 5.00
CA GLU A 227 -2.18 -4.85 4.37
C GLU A 227 -3.43 -4.49 5.20
N GLY A 228 -4.06 -5.47 5.83
CA GLY A 228 -5.26 -5.29 6.64
C GLY A 228 -5.04 -4.41 7.87
N LEU A 229 -3.92 -4.59 8.56
CA LEU A 229 -3.54 -3.80 9.72
C LEU A 229 -3.46 -2.31 9.37
N ALA A 230 -2.83 -1.94 8.26
CA ALA A 230 -2.74 -0.55 7.82
C ALA A 230 -4.12 0.06 7.53
N VAL A 231 -5.00 -0.72 6.88
CA VAL A 231 -6.38 -0.30 6.58
C VAL A 231 -7.20 -0.09 7.86
N VAL A 232 -7.15 -1.02 8.80
CA VAL A 232 -7.87 -0.91 10.09
C VAL A 232 -7.40 0.31 10.87
N MET A 233 -6.09 0.54 10.93
CA MET A 233 -5.52 1.70 11.63
C MET A 233 -5.94 3.02 10.98
N ALA A 234 -5.99 3.08 9.65
CA ALA A 234 -6.50 4.25 8.93
C ALA A 234 -8.00 4.48 9.20
N ALA A 235 -8.80 3.42 9.12
CA ALA A 235 -10.23 3.44 9.41
C ALA A 235 -10.52 3.95 10.83
N MET A 236 -9.81 3.44 11.84
CA MET A 236 -9.99 3.84 13.24
C MET A 236 -9.70 5.33 13.44
N ARG A 237 -8.66 5.87 12.81
CA ARG A 237 -8.30 7.29 12.91
C ARG A 237 -9.32 8.18 12.20
N HIS A 238 -9.69 7.82 10.98
CA HIS A 238 -10.60 8.62 10.16
C HIS A 238 -12.02 8.62 10.73
N HIS A 239 -12.52 7.46 11.16
CA HIS A 239 -13.87 7.29 11.71
C HIS A 239 -13.86 7.13 13.24
N CYS A 240 -13.09 7.98 13.93
CA CYS A 240 -12.88 7.89 15.38
C CYS A 240 -14.18 7.99 16.21
N SER A 241 -15.20 8.69 15.73
CA SER A 241 -16.49 8.84 16.43
C SER A 241 -17.51 7.74 16.12
N ALA A 242 -17.20 6.83 15.18
CA ALA A 242 -18.12 5.75 14.80
C ALA A 242 -17.94 4.52 15.69
N ALA A 243 -18.64 4.50 16.82
CA ALA A 243 -18.68 3.42 17.81
C ALA A 243 -18.58 1.99 17.24
N ARG A 244 -19.46 1.68 16.28
CA ARG A 244 -19.57 0.34 15.70
C ARG A 244 -18.33 -0.03 14.86
N LEU A 245 -17.83 0.91 14.07
CA LEU A 245 -16.57 0.73 13.34
C LEU A 245 -15.41 0.53 14.31
N GLN A 246 -15.33 1.31 15.38
CA GLN A 246 -14.28 1.15 16.39
C GLN A 246 -14.36 -0.23 17.05
N TRP A 247 -15.55 -0.72 17.39
CA TRP A 247 -15.72 -2.07 17.91
C TRP A 247 -15.26 -3.14 16.91
N ARG A 248 -15.68 -3.06 15.65
CA ARG A 248 -15.27 -4.00 14.58
C ARG A 248 -13.76 -3.96 14.35
N ALA A 249 -13.17 -2.77 14.39
CA ALA A 249 -11.73 -2.58 14.27
C ALA A 249 -10.97 -3.18 15.45
N CYS A 250 -11.43 -2.95 16.69
CA CYS A 250 -10.87 -3.59 17.89
C CYS A 250 -10.99 -5.12 17.81
N GLN A 251 -12.12 -5.64 17.33
CA GLN A 251 -12.31 -7.08 17.10
C GLN A 251 -11.34 -7.63 16.06
N ALA A 252 -11.13 -6.91 14.96
CA ALA A 252 -10.15 -7.29 13.95
C ALA A 252 -8.73 -7.30 14.52
N LEU A 253 -8.33 -6.26 15.26
CA LEU A 253 -7.03 -6.19 15.91
C LEU A 253 -6.82 -7.30 16.92
N TRP A 254 -7.84 -7.67 17.70
CA TRP A 254 -7.74 -8.79 18.64
C TRP A 254 -7.38 -10.09 17.92
N HIS A 255 -8.09 -10.42 16.83
CA HIS A 255 -7.81 -11.62 16.05
C HIS A 255 -6.48 -11.54 15.30
N ILE A 256 -6.15 -10.39 14.71
CA ILE A 256 -4.88 -10.19 14.01
C ILE A 256 -3.70 -10.39 14.96
N THR A 257 -3.79 -9.94 16.21
CA THR A 257 -2.69 -9.97 17.18
C THR A 257 -2.48 -11.33 17.87
N ASP A 258 -3.17 -12.39 17.46
CA ASP A 258 -3.07 -13.72 18.10
C ASP A 258 -1.67 -14.34 18.03
N THR A 259 -0.85 -13.96 17.04
CA THR A 259 0.53 -14.46 16.91
C THR A 259 1.57 -13.42 17.34
N ALA A 260 2.74 -13.87 17.79
CA ALA A 260 3.80 -12.96 18.20
C ALA A 260 4.32 -12.05 17.08
N ALA A 261 4.34 -12.54 15.83
CA ALA A 261 4.78 -11.73 14.70
C ALA A 261 3.77 -10.61 14.39
N SER A 262 2.48 -10.94 14.34
CA SER A 262 1.42 -9.98 14.06
C SER A 262 1.18 -9.01 15.22
N ALA A 263 1.31 -9.45 16.47
CA ALA A 263 1.28 -8.58 17.65
C ALA A 263 2.37 -7.48 17.62
N ARG A 264 3.62 -7.86 17.31
CA ARG A 264 4.73 -6.90 17.17
C ARG A 264 4.53 -5.96 15.99
N ALA A 265 4.01 -6.46 14.86
CA ALA A 265 3.66 -5.62 13.71
C ALA A 265 2.57 -4.60 14.07
N ALA A 266 1.53 -5.02 14.81
CA ALA A 266 0.47 -4.14 15.29
C ALA A 266 1.01 -3.07 16.26
N GLU A 267 1.88 -3.45 17.21
CA GLU A 267 2.52 -2.48 18.08
C GLU A 267 3.35 -1.45 17.30
N ALA A 268 4.16 -1.91 16.33
CA ALA A 268 4.96 -1.04 15.48
C ALA A 268 4.10 -0.10 14.62
N ALA A 269 2.91 -0.53 14.21
CA ALA A 269 1.95 0.27 13.47
C ALA A 269 1.15 1.26 14.34
N GLY A 270 1.36 1.28 15.66
CA GLY A 270 0.67 2.17 16.59
C GLY A 270 -0.68 1.66 17.09
N ALA A 271 -0.97 0.35 17.00
CA ALA A 271 -2.25 -0.22 17.42
C ALA A 271 -2.61 0.09 18.88
N VAL A 272 -1.61 0.16 19.78
CA VAL A 272 -1.83 0.49 21.20
C VAL A 272 -2.51 1.85 21.35
N GLU A 273 -2.02 2.88 20.64
CA GLU A 273 -2.59 4.23 20.68
C GLU A 273 -4.04 4.24 20.18
N ALA A 274 -4.31 3.55 19.06
CA ALA A 274 -5.67 3.48 18.50
C ALA A 274 -6.65 2.75 19.44
N LEU A 275 -6.21 1.65 20.06
CA LEU A 275 -7.02 0.88 21.02
C LEU A 275 -7.32 1.70 22.28
N VAL A 276 -6.32 2.37 22.86
CA VAL A 276 -6.49 3.24 24.03
C VAL A 276 -7.43 4.41 23.72
N SER A 277 -7.24 5.07 22.57
CA SER A 277 -8.12 6.16 22.12
C SER A 277 -9.58 5.70 21.95
N ALA A 278 -9.81 4.53 21.33
CA ALA A 278 -11.14 3.95 21.19
C ALA A 278 -11.77 3.63 22.55
N MET A 279 -11.01 3.05 23.48
CA MET A 279 -11.50 2.74 24.83
C MET A 279 -11.85 3.98 25.63
N LEU A 280 -11.07 5.05 25.53
CA LEU A 280 -11.35 6.34 26.18
C LEU A 280 -12.61 7.00 25.62
N ARG A 281 -12.84 6.88 24.32
CA ARG A 281 -14.00 7.48 23.65
C ARG A 281 -15.30 6.73 23.89
N PHE A 282 -15.24 5.40 24.05
CA PHE A 282 -16.41 4.54 24.24
C PHE A 282 -16.35 3.74 25.55
N PRO A 283 -16.27 4.40 26.72
CA PRO A 283 -16.05 3.73 28.01
C PRO A 283 -17.22 2.83 28.44
N GLY A 284 -18.44 3.11 27.95
CA GLY A 284 -19.65 2.33 28.26
C GLY A 284 -19.94 1.17 27.29
N GLN A 285 -19.17 1.01 26.21
CA GLN A 285 -19.43 -0.03 25.22
C GLN A 285 -18.72 -1.33 25.55
N LYS A 286 -19.42 -2.22 26.24
CA LYS A 286 -18.90 -3.53 26.69
C LYS A 286 -18.13 -4.29 25.59
N SER A 287 -18.74 -4.49 24.42
CA SER A 287 -18.14 -5.30 23.34
C SER A 287 -16.84 -4.67 22.79
N LEU A 288 -16.79 -3.34 22.71
CA LEU A 288 -15.59 -2.60 22.31
C LEU A 288 -14.49 -2.74 23.35
N GLN A 289 -14.82 -2.53 24.63
CA GLN A 289 -13.87 -2.61 25.73
C GLN A 289 -13.26 -4.01 25.84
N TRP A 290 -14.10 -5.03 25.74
CA TRP A 290 -13.64 -6.42 25.78
C TRP A 290 -12.70 -6.75 24.62
N ALA A 291 -13.07 -6.39 23.37
CA ALA A 291 -12.22 -6.65 22.20
C ALA A 291 -10.90 -5.86 22.27
N ALA A 292 -10.95 -4.60 22.70
CA ALA A 292 -9.77 -3.76 22.81
C ALA A 292 -8.80 -4.27 23.88
N ILE A 293 -9.31 -4.67 25.05
CA ILE A 293 -8.50 -5.28 26.11
C ILE A 293 -7.87 -6.58 25.62
N ALA A 294 -8.62 -7.43 24.93
CA ALA A 294 -8.10 -8.69 24.42
C ALA A 294 -6.95 -8.47 23.41
N ALA A 295 -7.08 -7.47 22.52
CA ALA A 295 -6.00 -7.05 21.62
C ALA A 295 -4.78 -6.51 22.38
N LEU A 296 -4.99 -5.66 23.40
CA LEU A 296 -3.91 -5.13 24.23
C LEU A 296 -3.17 -6.23 25.00
N VAL A 297 -3.89 -7.23 25.52
CA VAL A 297 -3.29 -8.41 26.17
C VAL A 297 -2.38 -9.16 25.19
N ASN A 298 -2.87 -9.42 23.98
CA ASN A 298 -2.09 -10.10 22.94
C ASN A 298 -0.81 -9.33 22.60
N ILE A 299 -0.90 -8.00 22.47
CA ILE A 299 0.27 -7.13 22.23
C ILE A 299 1.23 -7.20 23.41
N ALA A 300 0.76 -6.98 24.64
CA ALA A 300 1.60 -6.96 25.84
C ALA A 300 2.31 -8.30 26.08
N LYS A 301 1.63 -9.42 25.81
CA LYS A 301 2.18 -10.78 25.95
C LYS A 301 3.37 -11.04 25.02
N HIS A 302 3.38 -10.45 23.82
CA HIS A 302 4.37 -10.73 22.77
C HIS A 302 5.37 -9.61 22.52
N ARG A 303 5.33 -8.57 23.35
CA ARG A 303 6.21 -7.41 23.31
C ARG A 303 7.63 -7.75 23.78
N GLU A 304 8.60 -7.02 23.27
CA GLU A 304 9.97 -7.05 23.78
C GLU A 304 10.05 -6.32 25.13
N LYS A 305 10.75 -6.89 26.11
CA LYS A 305 10.89 -6.34 27.47
C LYS A 305 11.77 -5.09 27.50
N VAL A 306 11.19 -3.98 27.05
CA VAL A 306 11.76 -2.63 26.96
C VAL A 306 10.89 -1.73 27.84
N PRO A 307 11.37 -0.61 28.42
CA PRO A 307 10.51 0.29 29.18
C PRO A 307 9.19 0.63 28.47
N LEU A 308 8.12 0.77 29.26
CA LEU A 308 6.79 1.03 28.72
C LEU A 308 6.79 2.35 27.94
N ARG A 309 6.30 2.28 26.70
CA ARG A 309 6.01 3.48 25.90
C ARG A 309 4.83 4.22 26.52
N HIS A 310 4.73 5.53 26.24
CA HIS A 310 3.67 6.41 26.74
C HIS A 310 2.27 5.78 26.66
N HIS A 311 1.86 5.32 25.48
CA HIS A 311 0.53 4.74 25.25
C HIS A 311 0.27 3.44 26.04
N LEU A 312 1.31 2.66 26.36
CA LEU A 312 1.16 1.48 27.23
C LEU A 312 0.99 1.87 28.70
N ARG A 313 1.55 3.01 29.12
CA ARG A 313 1.24 3.56 30.45
C ARG A 313 -0.19 4.07 30.52
N GLU A 314 -0.67 4.69 29.44
CA GLU A 314 -2.09 5.07 29.32
C GLU A 314 -3.02 3.85 29.30
N ALA A 315 -2.54 2.70 28.80
CA ALA A 315 -3.28 1.43 28.84
C ALA A 315 -3.65 1.02 30.29
N ILE A 316 -2.85 1.38 31.29
CA ILE A 316 -3.15 1.15 32.71
C ILE A 316 -4.42 1.90 33.12
N GLY A 317 -4.55 3.17 32.70
CA GLY A 317 -5.69 4.01 33.03
C GLY A 317 -6.99 3.54 32.38
N VAL A 318 -6.94 3.13 31.11
CA VAL A 318 -8.13 2.57 30.44
C VAL A 318 -8.51 1.20 31.00
N ALA A 319 -7.55 0.36 31.40
CA ALA A 319 -7.83 -0.89 32.11
C ALA A 319 -8.51 -0.63 33.45
N ALA A 320 -8.02 0.36 34.23
CA ALA A 320 -8.66 0.78 35.48
C ALA A 320 -10.10 1.29 35.24
N SER A 321 -10.31 2.07 34.20
CA SER A 321 -11.65 2.55 33.79
C SER A 321 -12.58 1.39 33.43
N ALA A 322 -12.10 0.40 32.67
CA ALA A 322 -12.86 -0.79 32.33
C ALA A 322 -13.21 -1.63 33.57
N LEU A 323 -12.26 -1.83 34.49
CA LEU A 323 -12.50 -2.49 35.78
C LEU A 323 -13.61 -1.79 36.56
N LYS A 324 -13.60 -0.45 36.59
CA LYS A 324 -14.59 0.37 37.29
C LYS A 324 -15.98 0.32 36.63
N ASN A 325 -16.04 0.37 35.30
CA ASN A 325 -17.32 0.47 34.56
C ASN A 325 -18.02 -0.89 34.41
N PHE A 326 -17.28 -1.99 34.41
CA PHE A 326 -17.82 -3.34 34.18
C PHE A 326 -17.54 -4.31 35.33
N GLN A 327 -17.84 -3.89 36.56
CA GLN A 327 -17.55 -4.63 37.80
C GLN A 327 -18.07 -6.07 37.83
N ARG A 328 -19.19 -6.34 37.15
CA ARG A 328 -19.83 -7.66 37.11
C ARG A 328 -19.44 -8.49 35.88
N ASP A 329 -18.64 -7.94 34.98
CA ASP A 329 -18.25 -8.64 33.76
C ASP A 329 -16.92 -9.36 33.95
N LEU A 330 -16.99 -10.66 34.26
CA LEU A 330 -15.80 -11.47 34.51
C LEU A 330 -14.80 -11.47 33.34
N GLY A 331 -15.28 -11.38 32.09
CA GLY A 331 -14.42 -11.35 30.92
C GLY A 331 -13.58 -10.08 30.86
N ILE A 332 -14.19 -8.93 31.07
CA ILE A 332 -13.49 -7.64 31.14
C ILE A 332 -12.59 -7.58 32.37
N GLN A 333 -13.07 -8.02 33.54
CA GLN A 333 -12.27 -8.03 34.77
C GLN A 333 -11.00 -8.87 34.61
N SER A 334 -11.15 -10.12 34.17
CA SER A 334 -10.03 -11.04 33.95
C SER A 334 -9.08 -10.53 32.87
N GLY A 335 -9.59 -10.04 31.74
CA GLY A 335 -8.78 -9.48 30.65
C GLY A 335 -7.99 -8.25 31.10
N ALA A 336 -8.62 -7.30 31.80
CA ALA A 336 -7.96 -6.11 32.32
C ALA A 336 -6.89 -6.46 33.35
N CYS A 337 -7.16 -7.39 34.27
CA CYS A 337 -6.15 -7.86 35.22
C CYS A 337 -4.98 -8.60 34.54
N THR A 338 -5.25 -9.34 33.46
CA THR A 338 -4.21 -9.98 32.64
C THR A 338 -3.31 -8.96 31.95
N LEU A 339 -3.91 -7.91 31.37
CA LEU A 339 -3.16 -6.81 30.77
C LEU A 339 -2.25 -6.15 31.81
N LEU A 340 -2.83 -5.78 32.96
CA LEU A 340 -2.10 -5.17 34.07
C LEU A 340 -0.97 -6.08 34.57
N TRP A 341 -1.19 -7.39 34.66
CA TRP A 341 -0.15 -8.34 35.00
C TRP A 341 1.03 -8.29 34.02
N HIS A 342 0.78 -8.31 32.72
CA HIS A 342 1.85 -8.19 31.73
C HIS A 342 2.65 -6.89 31.91
N LEU A 343 1.95 -5.76 32.09
CA LEU A 343 2.59 -4.45 32.31
C LEU A 343 3.36 -4.39 33.65
N ALA A 344 2.87 -5.08 34.69
CA ALA A 344 3.52 -5.16 36.00
C ALA A 344 4.88 -5.85 35.94
N THR A 345 5.06 -6.82 35.03
CA THR A 345 6.35 -7.50 34.87
C THR A 345 7.45 -6.60 34.29
N GLU A 346 7.07 -5.46 33.69
CA GLU A 346 7.99 -4.48 33.12
C GLU A 346 8.18 -3.27 34.04
N GLU A 347 7.09 -2.65 34.50
CA GLU A 347 7.13 -1.43 35.31
C GLU A 347 6.11 -1.48 36.47
N PRO A 348 6.37 -2.28 37.52
CA PRO A 348 5.42 -2.49 38.61
C PRO A 348 5.10 -1.21 39.40
N LEU A 349 6.05 -0.26 39.45
CA LEU A 349 5.86 1.03 40.12
C LEU A 349 4.81 1.91 39.43
N ALA A 350 4.68 1.84 38.10
CA ALA A 350 3.67 2.59 37.36
C ALA A 350 2.25 2.14 37.74
N LEU A 351 2.07 0.84 38.01
CA LEU A 351 0.80 0.29 38.48
C LEU A 351 0.54 0.64 39.95
N ALA A 352 1.54 0.46 40.81
CA ALA A 352 1.42 0.75 42.24
C ALA A 352 1.06 2.22 42.51
N SER A 353 1.57 3.13 41.68
CA SER A 353 1.32 4.56 41.78
C SER A 353 -0.05 4.99 41.20
N HIS A 354 -0.76 4.10 40.49
CA HIS A 354 -2.03 4.47 39.87
C HIS A 354 -3.15 4.59 40.92
N PRO A 355 -3.79 5.76 41.06
CA PRO A 355 -4.76 6.00 42.11
C PRO A 355 -5.99 5.08 41.96
N GLY A 356 -6.42 4.49 43.08
CA GLY A 356 -7.60 3.62 43.14
C GLY A 356 -7.45 2.26 42.45
N LEU A 357 -6.35 1.98 41.75
CA LEU A 357 -6.19 0.73 41.00
C LEU A 357 -6.17 -0.49 41.92
N ARG A 358 -5.47 -0.40 43.06
CA ARG A 358 -5.44 -1.49 44.06
C ARG A 358 -6.83 -1.95 44.47
N GLY A 359 -7.72 -1.00 44.83
CA GLY A 359 -9.08 -1.32 45.25
C GLY A 359 -9.92 -1.95 44.14
N LEU A 360 -9.70 -1.55 42.88
CA LEU A 360 -10.34 -2.19 41.73
C LEU A 360 -9.86 -3.63 41.52
N VAL A 361 -8.56 -3.89 41.71
CA VAL A 361 -8.00 -5.24 41.61
C VAL A 361 -8.47 -6.12 42.78
N GLU A 362 -8.54 -5.58 44.00
CA GLU A 362 -9.11 -6.28 45.17
C GLU A 362 -10.58 -6.66 44.92
N HIS A 363 -11.37 -5.74 44.35
CA HIS A 363 -12.74 -6.03 43.94
C HIS A 363 -12.80 -7.13 42.86
N ALA A 364 -11.99 -7.02 41.80
CA ALA A 364 -11.93 -8.03 40.75
C ALA A 364 -11.57 -9.43 41.31
N SER A 365 -10.67 -9.48 42.29
CA SER A 365 -10.31 -10.72 43.00
C SER A 365 -11.49 -11.27 43.81
N ALA A 366 -12.23 -10.41 44.51
CA ALA A 366 -13.41 -10.79 45.28
C ALA A 366 -14.56 -11.32 44.40
N VAL A 367 -14.71 -10.77 43.18
CA VAL A 367 -15.71 -11.22 42.19
C VAL A 367 -15.27 -12.50 41.47
N GLY A 368 -14.02 -12.94 41.65
CA GLY A 368 -13.54 -14.25 41.21
C GLY A 368 -12.50 -14.26 40.09
N SER A 369 -11.91 -13.10 39.74
CA SER A 369 -10.76 -13.09 38.81
C SER A 369 -9.52 -13.67 39.50
N ARG A 370 -8.99 -14.75 38.94
CA ARG A 370 -7.75 -15.39 39.42
C ARG A 370 -6.54 -14.50 39.12
N GLU A 371 -6.56 -13.83 37.99
CA GLU A 371 -5.49 -12.95 37.53
C GLU A 371 -5.35 -11.74 38.46
N ALA A 372 -6.47 -11.22 38.97
CA ALA A 372 -6.48 -10.16 39.97
C ALA A 372 -5.77 -10.60 41.27
N ARG A 373 -5.98 -11.84 41.72
CA ARG A 373 -5.30 -12.36 42.92
C ARG A 373 -3.79 -12.39 42.73
N TRP A 374 -3.34 -12.96 41.61
CA TRP A 374 -1.90 -12.99 41.34
C TRP A 374 -1.33 -11.57 41.23
N LEU A 375 -2.03 -10.65 40.57
CA LEU A 375 -1.58 -9.26 40.44
C LEU A 375 -1.37 -8.57 41.80
N LEU A 376 -2.21 -8.90 42.79
CA LEU A 376 -2.04 -8.42 44.18
C LEU A 376 -0.78 -8.96 44.85
N GLU A 377 -0.39 -10.20 44.53
CA GLU A 377 0.82 -10.84 45.06
C GLU A 377 2.10 -10.32 44.37
N CYS A 378 2.03 -10.02 43.06
CA CYS A 378 3.20 -9.62 42.27
C CYS A 378 3.56 -8.14 42.37
N VAL A 379 2.59 -7.25 42.56
CA VAL A 379 2.84 -5.81 42.68
C VAL A 379 2.98 -5.42 44.14
N ARG A 380 4.07 -4.74 44.50
CA ARG A 380 4.18 -4.09 45.81
C ARG A 380 3.34 -2.83 45.81
N TRP A 381 2.09 -2.93 46.21
CA TRP A 381 1.10 -1.83 46.27
C TRP A 381 1.36 -0.78 47.37
N GLN A 382 2.62 -0.58 47.77
CA GLN A 382 2.96 0.40 48.80
C GLN A 382 2.60 1.79 48.29
N SER A 383 1.83 2.54 49.09
CA SER A 383 1.54 3.92 48.73
C SER A 383 2.81 4.78 48.83
N PRO A 384 2.96 5.86 48.05
CA PRO A 384 4.05 6.82 48.22
C PRO A 384 4.16 7.37 49.66
N ALA A 385 3.05 7.41 50.40
CA ALA A 385 3.03 7.79 51.82
C ALA A 385 3.67 6.74 52.74
N GLU A 386 3.54 5.45 52.43
CA GLU A 386 4.18 4.35 53.15
C GLU A 386 5.67 4.23 52.79
N GLU A 387 6.05 4.54 51.55
CA GLU A 387 7.45 4.60 51.10
C GLU A 387 8.22 5.74 51.80
N HIS A 388 7.58 6.87 52.08
CA HIS A 388 8.17 7.97 52.86
C HIS A 388 8.39 7.62 54.33
N ILE A 389 7.46 6.87 54.94
CA ILE A 389 7.63 6.36 56.32
C ILE A 389 8.79 5.35 56.38
N ALA A 390 8.94 4.52 55.36
CA ALA A 390 10.02 3.53 55.27
C ALA A 390 11.41 4.12 54.97
N ARG A 391 11.51 5.25 54.24
CA ARG A 391 12.80 5.87 53.87
C ARG A 391 13.32 6.96 54.83
N GLY A 392 12.50 7.52 55.73
CA GLY A 392 12.99 8.63 56.56
C GLY A 392 11.95 9.31 57.43
N GLY A 393 11.31 8.54 58.32
CA GLY A 393 10.39 9.06 59.33
C GLY A 393 10.75 8.62 60.74
N GLY A 394 12.04 8.50 61.04
CA GLY A 394 12.51 8.34 62.41
C GLY A 394 12.10 9.55 63.24
N ARG A 395 10.93 9.49 63.89
CA ARG A 395 10.68 10.31 65.08
C ARG A 395 11.67 9.83 66.13
N GLN A 396 12.83 10.46 66.13
CA GLN A 396 13.74 10.47 67.25
C GLN A 396 12.95 10.86 68.51
N ARG A 397 12.62 9.87 69.33
CA ARG A 397 12.39 10.07 70.76
C ARG A 397 13.74 10.44 71.39
N TRP A 398 14.17 11.67 71.18
CA TRP A 398 15.20 12.30 72.00
C TRP A 398 14.50 13.18 73.01
N GLY A 399 14.61 12.81 74.28
CA GLY A 399 14.11 13.60 75.40
C GLY A 399 13.29 12.81 76.40
N GLN A 400 13.85 11.74 77.00
CA GLN A 400 13.38 11.27 78.31
C GLN A 400 14.32 10.29 79.02
N TRP A 401 15.65 10.44 78.91
CA TRP A 401 16.60 9.68 79.76
C TRP A 401 17.87 10.50 80.02
N ALA A 402 17.79 11.55 80.84
CA ALA A 402 18.95 12.15 81.53
C ALA A 402 18.53 13.26 82.51
N ALA A 403 17.97 12.88 83.67
CA ALA A 403 18.00 13.62 84.94
C ALA A 403 17.11 12.82 85.91
N GLY A 404 17.51 12.33 87.07
CA GLY A 404 18.76 12.34 87.79
C GLY A 404 18.44 11.63 89.10
N ARG A 405 19.17 10.57 89.44
CA ARG A 405 19.25 10.06 90.81
C ARG A 405 20.66 10.33 91.28
N HIS A 406 20.83 11.40 92.03
CA HIS A 406 21.85 11.46 93.08
C HIS A 406 21.12 11.35 94.42
N ALA A 407 21.54 10.36 95.19
CA ALA A 407 21.22 10.20 96.59
C ALA A 407 21.91 11.28 97.43
N ALA A 408 21.27 11.75 98.50
CA ALA A 408 21.87 11.99 99.81
C ALA A 408 20.80 12.42 100.84
N VAL A 409 20.79 11.66 101.95
CA VAL A 409 20.15 11.87 103.27
C VAL A 409 18.65 11.68 103.37
#